data_AF-A0A2M9M3C0-F1
#
_entry.id   AF-A0A2M9M3C0-F1
#
_cell.length_a   1.000
_cell.length_b   1.000
_cell.length_c   1.000
_cell.angle_alpha   90.00
_cell.angle_beta   90.00
_cell.angle_gamma   90.00
#
_symmetry.space_group_name_H-M   'P 1'
#
loop_
_entity.id
_entity.type
_entity.pdbx_description
1 polymer ?
#
loop_
_entity_poly.entity_id
_entity_poly.type
_entity_poly.pdbx_seq_one_letter_code
_entity_poly.pdbx_strand_id
1 'polypeptide(L)'
;MTPAPDLPHPIALRAADPAPPPCPRCRTAVLLVARYPHTWHNRSGEPVHGLRESVLCASCDPDDPAAAGLLALFADGGLPAPATPDALGPHLRTWLAAVRRRAPHRADLDAEEARWRAGEL
;
A
#
# COMPACT_ATOMS: atom_id res chain seq x y z
N MET A 1 18.24 9.92 29.39
CA MET A 1 17.10 9.72 28.48
C MET A 1 17.38 8.46 27.69
N THR A 2 16.74 7.35 28.05
CA THR A 2 16.88 6.09 27.32
C THR A 2 16.11 6.21 26.00
N PRO A 3 16.72 5.98 24.83
CA PRO A 3 15.96 5.95 23.58
C PRO A 3 14.91 4.85 23.69
N ALA A 4 13.66 5.19 23.35
CA ALA A 4 12.60 4.20 23.26
C ALA A 4 13.04 3.09 22.29
N PRO A 5 12.81 1.81 22.61
CA PRO A 5 13.12 0.73 21.67
C PRO A 5 12.36 0.96 20.37
N ASP A 6 13.06 0.82 19.25
CA ASP A 6 12.48 0.87 17.90
C ASP A 6 11.54 -0.32 17.74
N LEU A 7 10.31 -0.16 18.22
CA LEU A 7 9.28 -1.18 18.09
C LEU A 7 9.06 -1.38 16.58
N PRO A 8 9.11 -2.63 16.08
CA PRO A 8 8.78 -2.89 14.68
C PRO A 8 7.38 -2.35 14.44
N HIS A 9 7.30 -1.29 13.64
CA HIS A 9 6.05 -0.59 13.47
C HIS A 9 5.09 -1.52 12.72
N PRO A 10 3.95 -1.89 13.33
CA PRO A 10 3.11 -2.94 12.80
C PRO A 10 2.57 -2.51 11.43
N ILE A 11 2.77 -3.36 10.42
CA ILE A 11 2.11 -3.22 9.13
C ILE A 11 0.69 -3.74 9.33
N ALA A 12 -0.30 -2.85 9.23
CA ALA A 12 -1.69 -3.28 9.24
C ALA A 12 -2.07 -3.77 7.84
N LEU A 13 -2.49 -5.03 7.76
CA LEU A 13 -3.06 -5.63 6.55
C LEU A 13 -4.56 -5.72 6.74
N ARG A 14 -5.33 -5.21 5.76
CA ARG A 14 -6.78 -5.36 5.75
C ARG A 14 -7.19 -6.13 4.50
N ALA A 15 -7.84 -7.27 4.70
CA ALA A 15 -8.36 -8.12 3.64
C ALA A 15 -9.89 -8.05 3.52
N ALA A 16 -10.63 -7.78 4.61
CA ALA A 16 -12.08 -7.55 4.57
C ALA A 16 -12.62 -6.90 5.87
N ASP A 17 -13.51 -5.92 5.70
CA ASP A 17 -14.37 -5.21 6.67
C ASP A 17 -13.73 -4.22 7.70
N PRO A 18 -14.10 -2.91 7.71
CA PRO A 18 -14.84 -2.21 6.66
C PRO A 18 -14.19 -2.45 5.29
N ALA A 19 -15.02 -2.63 4.27
CA ALA A 19 -14.60 -2.93 2.91
C ALA A 19 -13.41 -2.03 2.55
N PRO A 20 -12.28 -2.60 2.10
CA PRO A 20 -11.12 -1.79 1.78
C PRO A 20 -11.51 -0.75 0.72
N PRO A 21 -10.94 0.47 0.78
CA PRO A 21 -11.24 1.50 -0.20
C PRO A 21 -11.02 0.94 -1.62
N PRO A 22 -11.87 1.33 -2.59
CA PRO A 22 -11.68 0.88 -3.96
C PRO A 22 -10.32 1.34 -4.48
N CYS A 23 -9.77 0.61 -5.44
CA CYS A 23 -8.49 0.93 -6.04
C CYS A 23 -8.50 2.41 -6.52
N PRO A 24 -7.54 3.24 -6.12
CA PRO A 24 -7.52 4.65 -6.54
C PRO A 24 -7.33 4.78 -8.06
N ARG A 25 -6.74 3.77 -8.72
CA ARG A 25 -6.51 3.75 -10.18
C ARG A 25 -7.75 3.37 -10.99
N CYS A 26 -8.39 2.24 -10.68
CA CYS A 26 -9.49 1.70 -11.50
C CYS A 26 -10.84 1.61 -10.78
N ARG A 27 -10.92 2.02 -9.52
CA ARG A 27 -12.14 2.04 -8.69
C ARG A 27 -12.77 0.66 -8.42
N THR A 28 -12.10 -0.44 -8.74
CA THR A 28 -12.56 -1.80 -8.40
C THR A 28 -12.13 -2.21 -6.98
N ALA A 29 -12.66 -3.32 -6.48
CA ALA A 29 -12.23 -3.91 -5.21
C ALA A 29 -10.72 -4.23 -5.25
N VAL A 30 -10.05 -4.00 -4.11
CA VAL A 30 -8.63 -4.33 -3.90
C VAL A 30 -8.52 -5.64 -3.13
N LEU A 31 -7.43 -6.37 -3.38
CA LEU A 31 -7.14 -7.65 -2.72
C LEU A 31 -6.52 -7.43 -1.33
N LEU A 32 -5.74 -6.37 -1.19
CA LEU A 32 -4.98 -6.09 0.03
C LEU A 32 -4.76 -4.59 0.18
N VAL A 33 -4.88 -4.09 1.41
CA VAL A 33 -4.37 -2.77 1.81
C VAL A 33 -3.26 -2.97 2.83
N ALA A 34 -2.09 -2.39 2.56
CA ALA A 34 -1.01 -2.29 3.53
C ALA A 34 -0.83 -0.85 3.99
N ARG A 35 -0.89 -0.66 5.31
CA ARG A 35 -0.60 0.61 5.97
C ARG A 35 0.70 0.48 6.76
N TYR A 36 1.64 1.37 6.51
CA TYR A 36 2.97 1.36 7.12
C TYR A 36 3.49 2.76 7.40
N PRO A 37 4.38 2.95 8.39
CA PRO A 37 4.97 4.26 8.66
C PRO A 37 5.77 4.78 7.49
N HIS A 38 5.71 6.09 7.32
CA HIS A 38 6.45 6.80 6.31
C HIS A 38 6.82 8.19 6.83
N THR A 39 8.03 8.61 6.51
CA THR A 39 8.52 9.96 6.82
C THR A 39 8.73 10.70 5.51
N TRP A 40 8.14 11.87 5.39
CA TRP A 40 8.45 12.84 4.34
C TRP A 40 9.09 14.08 4.95
N HIS A 41 9.71 14.92 4.14
CA HIS A 41 10.26 16.19 4.59
C HIS A 41 9.37 17.33 4.07
N ASN A 42 9.05 18.28 4.94
CA ASN A 42 8.29 19.47 4.56
C ASN A 42 9.18 20.47 3.80
N ARG A 43 8.64 21.64 3.44
CA ARG A 43 9.39 22.69 2.73
C ARG A 43 10.58 23.26 3.53
N SER A 44 10.52 23.25 4.86
CA SER A 44 11.64 23.62 5.74
C SER A 44 12.68 22.51 5.89
N GLY A 45 12.46 21.33 5.29
CA GLY A 45 13.35 20.17 5.42
C GLY A 45 13.17 19.41 6.74
N GLU A 46 12.16 19.73 7.53
CA GLU A 46 11.86 19.02 8.78
C GLU A 46 11.11 17.71 8.48
N PRO A 47 11.43 16.63 9.22
CA PRO A 47 10.75 15.36 9.05
C PRO A 47 9.31 15.46 9.57
N VAL A 48 8.39 14.97 8.76
CA VAL A 48 6.98 14.75 9.12
C VAL A 48 6.73 13.26 9.10
N HIS A 49 6.37 12.72 10.27
CA HIS A 49 6.08 11.31 10.44
C HIS A 49 4.59 11.05 10.24
N GLY A 50 4.28 10.05 9.43
CA GLY A 50 2.90 9.65 9.19
C GLY A 50 2.80 8.20 8.76
N LEU A 51 1.64 7.85 8.20
CA LEU A 51 1.37 6.54 7.66
C LEU A 51 1.15 6.68 6.15
N ARG A 52 1.69 5.73 5.39
CA ARG A 52 1.42 5.57 3.97
C ARG A 52 0.62 4.30 3.76
N GLU A 53 -0.34 4.37 2.85
CA GLU A 53 -1.12 3.22 2.41
C GLU A 53 -0.74 2.83 1.00
N SER A 54 -0.75 1.53 0.72
CA SER A 54 -0.58 0.96 -0.62
C SER A 54 -1.57 -0.17 -0.80
N VAL A 55 -2.10 -0.29 -2.01
CA VAL A 55 -3.13 -1.27 -2.34
C VAL A 55 -2.61 -2.25 -3.39
N LEU A 56 -3.00 -3.52 -3.25
CA LEU A 56 -2.82 -4.54 -4.27
C LEU A 56 -4.12 -4.67 -5.05
N CYS A 57 -4.07 -4.44 -6.36
CA CYS A 57 -5.24 -4.51 -7.24
C CYS A 57 -5.02 -5.56 -8.34
N ALA A 58 -5.90 -6.56 -8.40
CA ALA A 58 -5.83 -7.61 -9.42
C ALA A 58 -5.84 -7.06 -10.85
N SER A 59 -6.59 -5.98 -11.09
CA SER A 59 -6.73 -5.38 -12.42
C SER A 59 -5.56 -4.50 -12.82
N CYS A 60 -4.93 -3.80 -11.87
CA CYS A 60 -3.91 -2.79 -12.17
C CYS A 60 -2.47 -3.25 -11.93
N ASP A 61 -2.27 -4.35 -11.22
CA ASP A 61 -0.93 -4.89 -10.92
C ASP A 61 -0.55 -6.20 -11.64
N PRO A 62 -1.24 -6.70 -12.71
CA PRO A 62 -0.89 -8.01 -13.29
C PRO A 62 0.53 -8.05 -13.86
N ASP A 63 1.04 -6.91 -14.34
CA ASP A 63 2.38 -6.77 -14.91
C ASP A 63 3.43 -6.33 -13.89
N ASP A 64 3.07 -6.16 -12.61
CA ASP A 64 3.99 -5.76 -11.56
C ASP A 64 4.75 -6.98 -11.00
N PRO A 65 6.07 -7.11 -11.26
CA PRO A 65 6.82 -8.28 -10.81
C PRO A 65 6.85 -8.42 -9.29
N ALA A 66 6.74 -7.31 -8.55
CA ALA A 66 6.72 -7.33 -7.09
C ALA A 66 5.35 -7.78 -6.53
N ALA A 67 4.28 -7.68 -7.33
CA ALA A 67 2.93 -8.11 -6.97
C ALA A 67 2.65 -9.56 -7.37
N ALA A 68 3.35 -10.11 -8.37
CA ALA A 68 3.08 -11.42 -8.97
C ALA A 68 2.86 -12.55 -7.95
N GLY A 69 3.73 -12.68 -6.95
CA GLY A 69 3.59 -13.72 -5.93
C GLY A 69 2.38 -13.55 -5.01
N LEU A 70 1.99 -12.29 -4.71
CA LEU A 70 0.75 -12.03 -3.98
C LEU A 70 -0.46 -12.30 -4.87
N LEU A 71 -0.47 -11.83 -6.12
CA LEU A 71 -1.57 -12.08 -7.06
C LEU A 71 -1.83 -13.56 -7.27
N ALA A 72 -0.76 -14.37 -7.38
CA ALA A 72 -0.88 -15.82 -7.46
C ALA A 72 -1.51 -16.42 -6.20
N LEU A 73 -1.14 -15.95 -5.00
CA LEU A 73 -1.75 -16.39 -3.75
C LEU A 73 -3.24 -16.02 -3.62
N PHE A 74 -3.66 -14.93 -4.26
CA PHE A 74 -5.04 -14.42 -4.21
C PHE A 74 -5.92 -14.87 -5.41
N ALA A 75 -5.36 -15.61 -6.37
CA ALA A 75 -6.07 -15.99 -7.61
C ALA A 75 -7.32 -16.85 -7.36
N ASP A 76 -7.36 -17.59 -6.25
CA ASP A 76 -8.47 -18.50 -5.89
C ASP A 76 -9.63 -17.82 -5.12
N GLY A 77 -9.77 -16.50 -5.20
CA GLY A 77 -10.93 -15.78 -4.67
C GLY A 77 -10.87 -15.40 -3.19
N GLY A 78 -9.67 -15.39 -2.59
CA GLY A 78 -9.46 -14.93 -1.22
C GLY A 78 -8.09 -15.30 -0.68
N LEU A 79 -7.77 -14.87 0.55
CA LEU A 79 -6.67 -15.48 1.29
C LEU A 79 -6.99 -16.97 1.45
N PRO A 80 -6.09 -17.91 1.09
CA PRO A 80 -6.22 -19.28 1.54
C PRO A 80 -6.34 -19.25 3.06
N ALA A 81 -7.32 -19.92 3.65
CA ALA A 81 -7.34 -20.15 5.08
C ALA A 81 -6.60 -21.47 5.38
N PRO A 82 -5.51 -21.48 6.16
CA PRO A 82 -4.51 -20.45 6.32
C PRO A 82 -3.42 -20.63 5.24
N ALA A 83 -3.19 -19.64 4.40
CA ALA A 83 -1.86 -19.44 3.84
C ALA A 83 -0.97 -19.30 5.08
N THR A 84 -0.17 -20.32 5.34
CA THR A 84 0.78 -20.29 6.44
C THR A 84 1.51 -18.95 6.38
N PRO A 85 1.76 -18.27 7.50
CA PRO A 85 2.55 -17.03 7.53
C PRO A 85 3.85 -17.15 6.71
N ASP A 86 4.36 -18.37 6.57
CA ASP A 86 5.51 -18.75 5.76
C ASP A 86 5.33 -18.56 4.25
N ALA A 87 4.13 -18.77 3.70
CA ALA A 87 3.83 -18.54 2.29
C ALA A 87 3.56 -17.06 1.98
N LEU A 88 2.79 -16.38 2.83
CA LEU A 88 2.43 -14.97 2.62
C LEU A 88 3.59 -14.02 2.90
N GLY A 89 4.36 -14.27 3.96
CA GLY A 89 5.39 -13.37 4.47
C GLY A 89 6.45 -12.96 3.45
N PRO A 90 7.08 -13.89 2.71
CA PRO A 90 8.08 -13.56 1.70
C PRO A 90 7.53 -12.68 0.56
N HIS A 91 6.33 -12.99 0.06
CA HIS A 91 5.69 -12.21 -1.00
C HIS A 91 5.29 -10.81 -0.51
N LEU A 92 4.76 -10.71 0.71
CA LEU A 92 4.43 -9.43 1.31
C LEU A 92 5.67 -8.56 1.52
N ARG A 93 6.78 -9.11 2.01
CA ARG A 93 8.03 -8.36 2.20
C ARG A 93 8.59 -7.84 0.88
N THR A 94 8.59 -8.68 -0.16
CA THR A 94 9.04 -8.30 -1.51
C THR A 94 8.21 -7.15 -2.06
N TRP A 95 6.88 -7.29 -2.01
CA TRP A 95 5.96 -6.26 -2.47
C TRP A 95 6.11 -4.96 -1.68
N LEU A 96 6.15 -5.02 -0.34
CA LEU A 96 6.34 -3.85 0.52
C LEU A 96 7.65 -3.11 0.26
N ALA A 97 8.75 -3.84 0.05
CA ALA A 97 10.02 -3.25 -0.28
C ALA A 97 9.96 -2.47 -1.60
N ALA A 98 9.21 -2.96 -2.59
CA ALA A 98 9.00 -2.27 -3.86
C ALA A 98 8.10 -1.04 -3.71
N VAL A 99 6.89 -1.19 -3.16
CA VAL A 99 5.90 -0.08 -3.09
C VAL A 99 6.36 1.06 -2.20
N ARG A 100 7.16 0.80 -1.15
CA ARG A 100 7.77 1.85 -0.31
C ARG A 100 8.68 2.80 -1.09
N ARG A 101 9.32 2.31 -2.15
CA ARG A 101 10.23 3.10 -3.00
C ARG A 101 9.54 3.73 -4.21
N ARG A 102 8.27 3.40 -4.49
CA ARG A 102 7.54 4.00 -5.61
C ARG A 102 7.25 5.46 -5.32
N ALA A 103 7.69 6.33 -6.24
CA ALA A 103 7.19 7.69 -6.32
C ALA A 103 5.77 7.66 -6.92
N PRO A 104 4.86 8.54 -6.47
CA PRO A 104 3.59 8.74 -7.16
C PRO A 104 3.84 9.12 -8.62
N HIS A 105 2.95 8.71 -9.51
CA HIS A 105 3.01 9.13 -10.91
C HIS A 105 2.68 10.63 -10.99
N ARG A 106 3.58 11.41 -11.61
CA ARG A 106 3.49 12.88 -11.54
C ARG A 106 2.22 13.41 -12.19
N ALA A 107 1.83 12.86 -13.34
CA ALA A 107 0.62 13.31 -14.03
C ALA A 107 -0.65 13.05 -13.22
N ASP A 108 -0.71 11.94 -12.48
CA ASP A 108 -1.86 11.59 -11.64
C ASP A 108 -1.99 12.56 -10.46
N LEU A 109 -0.85 12.92 -9.86
CA LEU A 109 -0.80 13.95 -8.82
C LEU A 109 -1.24 15.31 -9.33
N ASP A 110 -0.75 15.74 -10.50
CA ASP A 110 -1.10 17.04 -11.06
C ASP A 110 -2.60 17.11 -11.41
N ALA A 111 -3.18 16.00 -11.90
CA ALA A 111 -4.62 15.89 -12.15
C ALA A 111 -5.45 15.89 -10.85
N GLU A 112 -4.98 15.23 -9.79
CA GLU A 112 -5.62 15.26 -8.48
C GLU A 112 -5.56 16.65 -7.85
N GLU A 113 -4.42 17.32 -7.91
CA GLU A 113 -4.25 18.70 -7.45
C GLU A 113 -5.19 19.66 -8.19
N ALA A 114 -5.33 19.51 -9.51
CA ALA A 114 -6.24 20.35 -10.30
C ALA A 114 -7.69 20.22 -9.81
N ARG A 115 -8.19 18.99 -9.59
CA ARG A 115 -9.54 18.74 -9.04
C ARG A 115 -9.70 19.34 -7.65
N TRP A 116 -8.68 19.21 -6.79
CA TRP A 116 -8.71 19.79 -5.46
C TRP A 116 -8.86 21.32 -5.52
N ARG A 117 -8.06 21.99 -6.36
CA ARG A 117 -8.11 23.44 -6.55
C ARG A 117 -9.45 23.91 -7.14
N ALA A 118 -10.12 23.06 -7.92
CA ALA A 118 -11.45 23.32 -8.47
C ALA A 118 -12.59 23.07 -7.46
N GLY A 119 -12.31 22.46 -6.30
CA GLY A 119 -13.34 22.09 -5.31
C GLY A 119 -14.12 20.81 -5.67
N GLU A 120 -13.54 19.94 -6.48
CA GLU A 120 -14.17 18.72 -7.02
C GLU A 120 -13.72 17.43 -6.29
N LEU A 121 -12.97 17.56 -5.20
CA LEU A 121 -12.53 16.45 -4.34
C LEU A 121 -13.27 16.42 -3.00
#